data_AF-A0A2G9MHT8-F1
#
_entry.id   AF-A0A2G9MHT8-F1
#
_cell.length_a   1.000
_cell.length_b   1.000
_cell.length_c   1.000
_cell.angle_alpha   90.00
_cell.angle_beta   90.00
_cell.angle_gamma   90.00
#
_symmetry.space_group_name_H-M   'P 1'
#
loop_
_entity.id
_entity.type
_entity.pdbx_description
1 polymer ?
#
loop_
_entity_poly.entity_id
_entity_poly.type
_entity_poly.pdbx_seq_one_letter_code
_entity_poly.pdbx_strand_id
1 'polypeptide(L)'
;MNKQAVSEIVSTVLLILITIIAISIVSVFLLPMIKDRLNEGASCFDVLDSLEIQSACYAGDEVQIGIMVKSDNLAGVAAVVSSISSSKRIDILNNKTNENIKPYNGNYGEILMLPGENEFKTYILKTGFEEFSKIELAPLVQTGKKIKTCEIESSLSLVEC
;
A
#
# COMPACT_ATOMS: atom_id res chain seq x y z
N MET A 1 -57.16 46.27 10.53
CA MET A 1 -56.31 45.64 9.49
C MET A 1 -54.93 45.42 10.08
N ASN A 2 -54.55 44.19 10.42
CA ASN A 2 -53.20 43.85 10.89
C ASN A 2 -52.98 42.34 10.65
N LYS A 3 -52.52 41.97 9.45
CA LYS A 3 -52.27 40.56 9.04
C LYS A 3 -50.94 40.36 8.30
N GLN A 4 -50.03 41.34 8.33
CA GLN A 4 -48.77 41.26 7.57
C GLN A 4 -47.57 40.68 8.36
N ALA A 5 -47.65 40.55 9.69
CA ALA A 5 -46.52 40.07 10.50
C ALA A 5 -46.36 38.53 10.56
N VAL A 6 -47.37 37.75 10.19
CA VAL A 6 -47.32 36.27 10.31
C VAL A 6 -46.54 35.62 9.15
N SER A 7 -46.44 36.29 7.99
CA SER A 7 -45.80 35.75 6.79
C SER A 7 -44.27 35.63 6.90
N GLU A 8 -43.66 36.48 7.72
CA GLU A 8 -42.19 36.54 7.85
C GLU A 8 -41.67 35.38 8.71
N ILE A 9 -42.39 35.04 9.77
CA ILE A 9 -42.05 33.91 10.66
C ILE A 9 -42.19 32.58 9.92
N VAL A 10 -43.24 32.41 9.12
CA VAL A 10 -43.44 31.16 8.37
C VAL A 10 -42.35 30.96 7.31
N SER A 11 -41.94 32.03 6.64
CA SER A 11 -40.88 31.98 5.62
C SER A 11 -39.53 31.58 6.23
N THR A 12 -39.17 32.16 7.37
CA THR A 12 -37.90 31.84 8.05
C THR A 12 -37.85 30.40 8.55
N VAL A 13 -38.95 29.88 9.10
CA VAL A 13 -39.06 28.47 9.51
C VAL A 13 -38.93 27.53 8.32
N LEU A 14 -39.56 27.86 7.18
CA LEU A 14 -39.47 27.06 5.96
C LEU A 14 -38.04 27.03 5.40
N LEU A 15 -37.35 28.17 5.44
CA LEU A 15 -35.93 28.27 5.06
C LEU A 15 -35.04 27.40 5.95
N ILE A 16 -35.24 27.41 7.27
CA ILE A 16 -34.47 26.57 8.21
C ILE A 16 -34.72 25.08 7.93
N LEU A 17 -35.96 24.67 7.63
CA LEU A 17 -36.25 23.28 7.29
C LEU A 17 -35.54 22.84 6.01
N ILE A 18 -35.49 23.69 4.99
CA ILE A 18 -34.80 23.39 3.72
C ILE A 18 -33.29 23.25 3.93
N THR A 19 -32.66 24.08 4.77
CA THR A 19 -31.21 23.99 5.02
C THR A 19 -30.85 22.71 5.77
N ILE A 20 -31.67 22.29 6.75
CA ILE A 20 -31.47 21.01 7.46
C ILE A 20 -31.55 19.83 6.48
N ILE A 21 -32.55 19.84 5.59
CA ILE A 21 -32.70 18.80 4.56
C ILE A 21 -31.48 18.79 3.64
N ALA A 22 -31.04 19.94 3.15
CA ALA A 22 -29.87 20.04 2.29
C ALA A 22 -28.61 19.46 2.95
N ILE A 23 -28.34 19.80 4.22
CA ILE A 23 -27.19 19.28 4.98
C ILE A 23 -27.29 17.76 5.16
N SER A 24 -28.49 17.25 5.43
CA SER A 24 -28.70 15.80 5.60
C SER A 24 -28.36 15.01 4.34
N ILE A 25 -28.77 15.49 3.15
CA ILE A 25 -28.49 14.85 1.86
C ILE A 25 -26.98 14.82 1.62
N VAL A 26 -26.31 15.96 1.78
CA VAL A 26 -24.85 16.07 1.58
C VAL A 26 -24.11 15.11 2.52
N SER A 27 -24.54 15.01 3.77
CA SER A 27 -23.90 14.14 4.78
C SER A 27 -23.98 12.66 4.41
N VAL A 28 -25.10 12.20 3.82
CA VAL A 28 -25.27 10.80 3.42
C VAL A 28 -24.25 10.37 2.35
N PHE A 29 -23.84 11.27 1.46
CA PHE A 29 -22.84 10.97 0.43
C PHE A 29 -21.40 11.17 0.91
N LEU A 30 -21.14 12.18 1.72
CA LEU A 30 -19.78 12.47 2.19
C LEU A 30 -19.29 11.50 3.27
N LEU A 31 -20.15 11.08 4.19
CA LEU A 31 -19.77 10.17 5.28
C LEU A 31 -19.18 8.83 4.81
N PRO A 32 -19.78 8.08 3.86
CA PRO A 32 -19.19 6.84 3.37
C PRO A 32 -17.86 7.10 2.66
N MET A 33 -17.77 8.16 1.85
CA MET A 33 -16.53 8.51 1.14
C MET A 33 -15.38 8.82 2.11
N ILE A 34 -15.64 9.54 3.21
CA ILE A 34 -14.63 9.84 4.23
C ILE A 34 -14.23 8.55 4.98
N LYS A 35 -15.20 7.71 5.35
CA LYS A 35 -14.94 6.43 6.04
C LYS A 35 -14.12 5.47 5.19
N ASP A 36 -14.43 5.37 3.90
CA ASP A 36 -13.69 4.50 2.98
C ASP A 36 -12.23 4.98 2.85
N ARG A 37 -11.99 6.29 2.72
CA ARG A 37 -10.63 6.85 2.68
C ARG A 37 -9.86 6.66 3.98
N LEU A 38 -10.53 6.81 5.14
CA LEU A 38 -9.91 6.61 6.45
C LEU A 38 -9.56 5.15 6.69
N ASN A 39 -10.46 4.21 6.40
CA ASN A 39 -10.20 2.78 6.56
C ASN A 39 -9.08 2.32 5.62
N GLU A 40 -9.10 2.84 4.39
CA GLU A 40 -8.04 2.59 3.41
C GLU A 40 -6.67 3.13 3.87
N GLY A 41 -6.63 4.31 4.49
CA GLY A 41 -5.41 4.90 5.03
C GLY A 41 -4.92 4.20 6.29
N ALA A 42 -5.85 3.82 7.20
CA ALA A 42 -5.54 3.15 8.46
C ALA A 42 -4.79 1.85 8.23
N SER A 43 -5.22 1.02 7.26
CA SER A 43 -4.52 -0.24 6.97
C SER A 43 -3.08 -0.06 6.51
N CYS A 44 -2.75 1.04 5.82
CA CYS A 44 -1.37 1.36 5.45
C CYS A 44 -0.60 2.05 6.57
N PHE A 45 -1.31 2.77 7.45
CA PHE A 45 -0.72 3.41 8.62
C PHE A 45 -0.28 2.37 9.66
N ASP A 46 -1.03 1.29 9.84
CA ASP A 46 -0.71 0.20 10.78
C ASP A 46 0.55 -0.60 10.38
N VAL A 47 0.93 -0.52 9.10
CA VAL A 47 2.14 -1.17 8.57
C VAL A 47 3.23 -0.15 8.23
N LEU A 48 3.05 1.13 8.61
CA LEU A 48 4.05 2.16 8.39
C LEU A 48 5.33 1.80 9.14
N ASP A 49 6.49 1.85 8.46
CA ASP A 49 7.80 1.45 9.01
C ASP A 49 7.87 -0.06 9.34
N SER A 50 7.02 -0.88 8.72
CA SER A 50 7.07 -2.34 8.90
C SER A 50 8.13 -3.03 8.06
N LEU A 51 8.65 -2.37 7.01
CA LEU A 51 9.64 -2.95 6.11
C LEU A 51 10.98 -2.25 6.18
N GLU A 52 12.03 -3.06 6.28
CA GLU A 52 13.41 -2.59 6.25
C GLU A 52 14.26 -3.43 5.29
N ILE A 53 15.01 -2.76 4.42
CA ILE A 53 16.02 -3.40 3.56
C ILE A 53 17.30 -3.55 4.38
N GLN A 54 17.64 -4.78 4.77
CA GLN A 54 18.88 -5.07 5.50
C GLN A 54 20.10 -5.15 4.58
N SER A 55 19.90 -5.66 3.36
CA SER A 55 20.95 -5.78 2.36
C SER A 55 20.33 -5.79 0.97
N ALA A 56 20.91 -5.10 0.02
CA ALA A 56 20.57 -5.29 -1.38
C ALA A 56 21.82 -5.20 -2.26
N CYS A 57 21.99 -6.16 -3.15
CA CYS A 57 23.03 -6.15 -4.17
C CYS A 57 22.53 -6.88 -5.42
N TYR A 58 23.22 -6.74 -6.54
CA TYR A 58 22.88 -7.43 -7.78
C TYR A 58 24.06 -8.23 -8.32
N ALA A 59 23.77 -9.32 -9.02
CA ALA A 59 24.77 -10.14 -9.71
C ALA A 59 24.16 -10.65 -11.03
N GLY A 60 24.71 -10.22 -12.16
CA GLY A 60 24.13 -10.53 -13.47
C GLY A 60 22.73 -9.92 -13.62
N ASP A 61 21.71 -10.71 -13.98
CA ASP A 61 20.32 -10.27 -14.11
C ASP A 61 19.46 -10.48 -12.84
N GLU A 62 20.10 -10.95 -11.76
CA GLU A 62 19.49 -11.26 -10.48
C GLU A 62 19.78 -10.15 -9.44
N VAL A 63 18.75 -9.76 -8.70
CA VAL A 63 18.87 -8.85 -7.55
C VAL A 63 18.63 -9.62 -6.27
N GLN A 64 19.62 -9.63 -5.38
CA GLN A 64 19.50 -10.19 -4.05
C GLN A 64 19.05 -9.10 -3.07
N ILE A 65 17.96 -9.36 -2.35
CA ILE A 65 17.42 -8.45 -1.35
C ILE A 65 17.12 -9.19 -0.03
N GLY A 66 17.64 -8.65 1.06
CA GLY A 66 17.32 -9.04 2.44
C GLY A 66 16.22 -8.14 2.97
N ILE A 67 15.07 -8.72 3.23
CA ILE A 67 13.88 -8.03 3.74
C ILE A 67 13.71 -8.41 5.20
N MET A 68 13.61 -7.41 6.07
CA MET A 68 13.19 -7.57 7.45
C MET A 68 11.79 -7.00 7.62
N VAL A 69 10.94 -7.75 8.32
CA VAL A 69 9.56 -7.36 8.59
C VAL A 69 9.42 -7.10 10.09
N LYS A 70 8.93 -5.93 10.48
CA LYS A 70 8.65 -5.56 11.88
C LYS A 70 7.18 -5.79 12.29
N SER A 71 6.29 -6.08 11.34
CA SER A 71 4.84 -6.29 11.59
C SER A 71 4.29 -7.48 10.80
N ASP A 72 3.50 -8.32 11.44
CA ASP A 72 2.96 -9.56 10.86
C ASP A 72 1.71 -9.37 9.97
N ASN A 73 1.15 -8.15 9.93
CA ASN A 73 -0.08 -7.84 9.18
C ASN A 73 0.12 -7.60 7.68
N LEU A 74 1.18 -8.13 7.09
CA LEU A 74 1.51 -7.99 5.68
C LEU A 74 0.96 -9.17 4.85
N ALA A 75 0.25 -8.83 3.77
CA ALA A 75 -0.13 -9.80 2.75
C ALA A 75 1.04 -10.09 1.79
N GLY A 76 1.97 -9.15 1.66
CA GLY A 76 3.09 -9.22 0.73
C GLY A 76 4.00 -8.00 0.81
N VAL A 77 5.00 -8.00 -0.04
CA VAL A 77 5.91 -6.88 -0.28
C VAL A 77 6.03 -6.66 -1.77
N ALA A 78 5.82 -5.44 -2.24
CA ALA A 78 6.11 -5.06 -3.61
C ALA A 78 7.54 -4.52 -3.68
N ALA A 79 8.40 -5.20 -4.45
CA ALA A 79 9.73 -4.75 -4.77
C ALA A 79 9.72 -4.07 -6.15
N VAL A 80 10.14 -2.82 -6.21
CA VAL A 80 10.31 -2.06 -7.46
C VAL A 80 11.80 -1.93 -7.72
N VAL A 81 12.27 -2.65 -8.73
CA VAL A 81 13.66 -2.56 -9.18
C VAL A 81 13.73 -1.58 -10.33
N SER A 82 14.59 -0.58 -10.21
CA SER A 82 14.81 0.42 -11.26
C SER A 82 16.19 0.27 -11.88
N SER A 83 16.22 0.27 -13.21
CA SER A 83 17.40 0.51 -14.03
C SER A 83 17.44 1.98 -14.47
N ILE A 84 18.46 2.34 -15.25
CA ILE A 84 18.61 3.70 -15.80
C ILE A 84 17.43 4.07 -16.74
N SER A 85 16.88 3.08 -17.45
CA SER A 85 15.89 3.29 -18.52
C SER A 85 14.50 2.74 -18.22
N SER A 86 14.36 1.89 -17.21
CA SER A 86 13.10 1.20 -16.93
C SER A 86 12.97 0.83 -15.45
N SER A 87 11.75 0.53 -15.01
CA SER A 87 11.51 -0.07 -13.71
C SER A 87 10.59 -1.28 -13.85
N LYS A 88 10.83 -2.28 -13.01
CA LYS A 88 10.01 -3.48 -12.94
C LYS A 88 9.53 -3.68 -11.52
N ARG A 89 8.23 -3.84 -11.38
CA ARG A 89 7.59 -4.20 -10.13
C ARG A 89 7.46 -5.72 -10.04
N ILE A 90 7.85 -6.27 -8.90
CA ILE A 90 7.79 -7.68 -8.57
C ILE A 90 7.14 -7.81 -7.19
N ASP A 91 6.01 -8.52 -7.12
CA ASP A 91 5.27 -8.69 -5.87
C ASP A 91 5.65 -10.03 -5.21
N ILE A 92 6.16 -9.95 -3.98
CA ILE A 92 6.44 -11.07 -3.08
C ILE A 92 5.20 -11.26 -2.20
N LEU A 93 4.35 -12.23 -2.55
CA LEU A 93 3.12 -12.51 -1.82
C LEU A 93 3.31 -13.70 -0.87
N ASN A 94 2.77 -13.60 0.34
CA ASN A 94 2.88 -14.68 1.31
C ASN A 94 2.09 -15.92 0.85
N ASN A 95 2.69 -17.10 0.96
CA ASN A 95 2.12 -18.39 0.56
C ASN A 95 1.70 -18.45 -0.92
N LYS A 96 2.48 -17.80 -1.80
CA LYS A 96 2.30 -17.81 -3.25
C LYS A 96 3.59 -18.16 -3.96
N THR A 97 3.48 -18.71 -5.16
CA THR A 97 4.62 -19.04 -6.03
C THR A 97 4.86 -17.92 -7.03
N ASN A 98 6.12 -17.66 -7.38
CA ASN A 98 6.48 -16.73 -8.46
C ASN A 98 7.71 -17.25 -9.19
N GLU A 99 7.65 -17.32 -10.52
CA GLU A 99 8.76 -17.82 -11.36
C GLU A 99 9.95 -16.85 -11.40
N ASN A 100 9.75 -15.59 -11.01
CA ASN A 100 10.79 -14.57 -11.01
C ASN A 100 11.40 -14.34 -9.62
N ILE A 101 11.02 -15.14 -8.61
CA ILE A 101 11.47 -14.96 -7.24
C ILE A 101 11.82 -16.33 -6.66
N LYS A 102 12.98 -16.42 -6.01
CA LYS A 102 13.37 -17.58 -5.20
C LYS A 102 13.84 -17.11 -3.83
N PRO A 103 13.66 -17.89 -2.76
CA PRO A 103 14.43 -17.66 -1.53
C PRO A 103 15.92 -17.94 -1.80
N TYR A 104 16.82 -17.33 -1.02
CA TYR A 104 18.27 -17.43 -1.26
C TYR A 104 18.80 -18.87 -1.42
N ASN A 105 18.22 -19.83 -0.70
CA ASN A 105 18.59 -21.26 -0.74
C ASN A 105 17.51 -22.15 -1.38
N GLY A 106 16.65 -21.61 -2.25
CA GLY A 106 15.61 -22.39 -2.91
C GLY A 106 15.53 -22.16 -4.41
N ASN A 107 14.45 -22.66 -5.00
CA ASN A 107 14.25 -22.64 -6.45
C ASN A 107 13.19 -21.62 -6.87
N TYR A 108 13.28 -21.18 -8.12
CA TYR A 108 12.24 -20.36 -8.73
C TYR A 108 10.92 -21.13 -8.81
N GLY A 109 9.81 -20.44 -8.53
CA GLY A 109 8.48 -21.04 -8.54
C GLY A 109 8.11 -21.81 -7.27
N GLU A 110 8.99 -21.83 -6.25
CA GLU A 110 8.63 -22.36 -4.93
C GLU A 110 7.67 -21.44 -4.16
N ILE A 111 7.01 -21.98 -3.14
CA ILE A 111 6.12 -21.21 -2.27
C ILE A 111 6.96 -20.20 -1.48
N LEU A 112 6.66 -18.92 -1.67
CA LEU A 112 7.31 -17.84 -0.95
C LEU A 112 6.63 -17.66 0.40
N MET A 113 7.43 -17.64 1.46
CA MET A 113 6.99 -17.25 2.79
C MET A 113 7.64 -15.93 3.13
N LEU A 114 6.87 -14.94 3.56
CA LEU A 114 7.43 -13.70 4.10
C LEU A 114 8.26 -13.98 5.37
N PRO A 115 9.15 -13.07 5.77
CA PRO A 115 9.75 -13.10 7.10
C PRO A 115 8.66 -12.98 8.17
N GLY A 116 8.81 -13.68 9.29
CA GLY A 116 8.02 -13.41 10.49
C GLY A 116 8.37 -12.06 11.11
N GLU A 117 7.66 -11.71 12.19
CA GLU A 117 7.93 -10.49 12.95
C GLU A 117 9.37 -10.50 13.49
N ASN A 118 10.12 -9.44 13.18
CA ASN A 118 11.55 -9.27 13.48
C ASN A 118 12.47 -10.33 12.87
N GLU A 119 12.00 -11.08 11.87
CA GLU A 119 12.83 -11.97 11.09
C GLU A 119 13.33 -11.28 9.82
N PHE A 120 14.47 -11.74 9.32
CA PHE A 120 14.98 -11.36 8.02
C PHE A 120 14.98 -12.58 7.10
N LYS A 121 14.60 -12.38 5.84
CA LYS A 121 14.79 -13.39 4.78
C LYS A 121 15.34 -12.74 3.53
N THR A 122 16.19 -13.48 2.85
CA THR A 122 16.80 -13.05 1.60
C THR A 122 16.09 -13.71 0.42
N TYR A 123 15.70 -12.89 -0.54
CA TYR A 123 15.09 -13.29 -1.79
C TYR A 123 15.98 -12.87 -2.94
N ILE A 124 15.91 -13.64 -4.02
CA ILE A 124 16.60 -13.35 -5.27
C ILE A 124 15.54 -13.14 -6.35
N LEU A 125 15.59 -11.96 -6.97
CA LEU A 125 14.62 -11.47 -7.94
C LEU A 125 15.23 -11.52 -9.35
N LYS A 126 14.56 -12.20 -10.28
CA LYS A 126 14.93 -12.19 -11.69
C LYS A 126 14.27 -11.01 -12.39
N THR A 127 15.09 -10.05 -12.80
CA THR A 127 14.58 -8.79 -13.35
C THR A 127 14.62 -8.80 -14.87
N GLY A 128 15.67 -9.40 -15.45
CA GLY A 128 15.99 -9.34 -16.87
C GLY A 128 16.68 -8.03 -17.28
N PHE A 129 17.19 -7.26 -16.30
CA PHE A 129 18.01 -6.08 -16.53
C PHE A 129 19.49 -6.41 -16.39
N GLU A 130 20.35 -5.72 -17.13
CA GLU A 130 21.81 -5.84 -17.01
C GLU A 130 22.40 -4.73 -16.12
N GLU A 131 21.67 -3.64 -15.94
CA GLU A 131 22.09 -2.49 -15.13
C GLU A 131 21.03 -2.15 -14.08
N PHE A 132 21.48 -1.83 -12.88
CA PHE A 132 20.62 -1.53 -11.74
C PHE A 132 21.01 -0.21 -11.10
N SER A 133 20.02 0.56 -10.67
CA SER A 133 20.23 1.84 -9.98
C SER A 133 19.72 1.79 -8.54
N LYS A 134 18.48 1.35 -8.35
CA LYS A 134 17.84 1.34 -7.02
C LYS A 134 16.80 0.23 -6.90
N ILE A 135 16.55 -0.17 -5.67
CA ILE A 135 15.42 -1.00 -5.27
C ILE A 135 14.59 -0.27 -4.22
N GLU A 136 13.28 -0.34 -4.39
CA GLU A 136 12.30 0.26 -3.50
C GLU A 136 11.33 -0.82 -3.01
N LEU A 137 10.99 -0.79 -1.73
CA LEU A 137 10.01 -1.70 -1.12
C LEU A 137 8.77 -0.94 -0.68
N ALA A 138 7.61 -1.51 -0.96
CA ALA A 138 6.33 -1.04 -0.45
C ALA A 138 5.54 -2.22 0.16
N PRO A 139 4.91 -2.06 1.33
CA PRO A 139 4.11 -3.12 1.93
C PRO A 139 2.81 -3.33 1.15
N LEU A 140 2.38 -4.59 1.11
CA LEU A 140 1.10 -5.00 0.57
C LEU A 140 0.19 -5.43 1.72
N VAL A 141 -0.95 -4.76 1.86
CA VAL A 141 -1.94 -5.07 2.89
C VAL A 141 -3.20 -5.65 2.26
N GLN A 142 -3.85 -6.56 2.97
CA GLN A 142 -5.10 -7.15 2.53
C GLN A 142 -6.28 -6.46 3.22
N THR A 143 -7.04 -5.67 2.47
CA THR A 143 -8.30 -5.07 2.94
C THR A 143 -9.47 -5.85 2.36
N GLY A 144 -10.00 -6.80 3.15
CA GLY A 144 -11.05 -7.71 2.70
C GLY A 144 -10.56 -8.70 1.63
N LYS A 145 -11.04 -8.56 0.39
CA LYS A 145 -10.65 -9.42 -0.76
C LYS A 145 -9.63 -8.78 -1.69
N LYS A 146 -9.20 -7.54 -1.43
CA LYS A 146 -8.27 -6.80 -2.28
C LYS A 146 -6.92 -6.67 -1.59
N ILE A 147 -5.85 -6.85 -2.35
CA ILE A 147 -4.49 -6.51 -1.94
C ILE A 147 -4.24 -5.09 -2.40
N LYS A 148 -3.83 -4.22 -1.48
CA LYS A 148 -3.51 -2.82 -1.74
C LYS A 148 -2.02 -2.60 -1.49
N THR A 149 -1.42 -1.78 -2.32
CA THR A 149 -0.04 -1.32 -2.15
C THR A 149 -0.05 -0.01 -1.39
N CYS A 150 0.73 0.03 -0.31
CA CYS A 150 0.96 1.24 0.46
C CYS A 150 2.10 2.06 -0.15
N GLU A 151 2.45 3.19 0.47
CA GLU A 151 3.56 4.01 0.00
C GLU A 151 4.90 3.28 0.17
N ILE A 152 5.90 3.69 -0.62
CA ILE A 152 7.26 3.13 -0.54
C ILE A 152 7.84 3.48 0.82
N GLU A 153 8.32 2.48 1.54
CA GLU A 153 8.87 2.64 2.89
C GLU A 153 10.38 2.64 2.90
N SER A 154 11.00 1.81 2.06
CA SER A 154 12.43 1.63 2.06
C SER A 154 12.97 1.70 0.63
N SER A 155 14.13 2.33 0.51
CA SER A 155 14.79 2.65 -0.74
C SER A 155 16.29 2.45 -0.54
N LEU A 156 16.92 1.68 -1.42
CA LEU A 156 18.35 1.45 -1.37
C LEU A 156 18.94 1.46 -2.78
N SER A 157 20.06 2.16 -2.96
CA SER A 157 20.85 2.07 -4.20
C SER A 157 21.49 0.70 -4.30
N LEU A 158 21.38 0.09 -5.48
CA LEU A 158 21.93 -1.24 -5.72
C LEU A 158 23.42 -1.14 -6.07
N VAL A 159 24.21 -2.02 -5.46
CA VAL A 159 25.63 -2.22 -5.75
C VAL A 159 25.87 -3.65 -6.22
N GLU A 160 26.92 -3.87 -6.98
CA GLU A 160 27.31 -5.22 -7.42
C GLU A 160 27.70 -6.06 -6.19
N CYS A 161 27.19 -7.29 -6.12
CA CYS A 161 27.69 -8.31 -5.19
C CYS A 161 29.05 -8.82 -5.73
#